data_AF-A0A1B8Z927-F1
#
_entry.id   AF-A0A1B8Z927-F1
#
_cell.length_a   1.000
_cell.length_b   1.000
_cell.length_c   1.000
_cell.angle_alpha   90.00
_cell.angle_beta   90.00
_cell.angle_gamma   90.00
#
_symmetry.space_group_name_H-M   'P 1'
#
loop_
_entity.id
_entity.type
_entity.pdbx_description
1 polymer ?
#
loop_
_entity_poly.entity_id
_entity_poly.type
_entity_poly.pdbx_seq_one_letter_code
_entity_poly.pdbx_strand_id
1 'polypeptide(L)'
;MDRKSFLKAIGGGSLAMALAPNMMMAEELKMLDLKSANKLTILHTNDQHSRIEPFDASYTKNPNQGGFARRASLIQQIRSQENNVLLLDSGDIFQGTPYFNFFGGELEFKLMSMMKYDASTMGNHDFDNGLEGFLKVLPNAQFPFICSNYDFKNTILDGRTSPYKIFNKSGIKVGIFGVGIELDGLVGKKQYGETVYSNPIDVAQHYSNFLKNDQKCDLVICLSHIGYDYKDEPNKISDKILAASTENIDIILGGHTHTFLPEPQTFTNRQGKNVLVNQVGWAGLLLGRIDFYFDTNKNVKHISWNNQAIDSSIIA
;
A
#
# COMPACT_ATOMS: atom_id res chain seq x y z
N MET A 1 -54.47 -40.76 -26.86
CA MET A 1 -53.41 -41.79 -26.87
C MET A 1 -53.30 -42.26 -28.32
N ASP A 2 -52.11 -42.35 -28.91
CA ASP A 2 -51.10 -43.23 -28.34
C ASP A 2 -49.68 -42.66 -28.26
N ARG A 3 -49.21 -42.63 -27.01
CA ARG A 3 -47.88 -42.25 -26.51
C ARG A 3 -46.89 -43.42 -26.60
N LYS A 4 -47.21 -44.50 -27.32
CA LYS A 4 -46.45 -45.78 -27.29
C LYS A 4 -45.53 -46.07 -28.46
N SER A 5 -45.50 -45.24 -29.51
CA SER A 5 -44.69 -45.57 -30.71
C SER A 5 -43.36 -44.81 -30.82
N PHE A 6 -43.12 -43.81 -29.95
CA PHE A 6 -41.88 -43.01 -30.01
C PHE A 6 -40.87 -43.33 -28.88
N LEU A 7 -41.27 -44.10 -27.86
CA LEU A 7 -40.42 -44.39 -26.69
C LEU A 7 -39.84 -45.82 -26.66
N LYS A 8 -39.89 -46.57 -27.77
CA LYS A 8 -39.30 -47.93 -27.86
C LYS A 8 -38.17 -48.03 -28.89
N ALA A 9 -37.19 -47.15 -28.75
CA ALA A 9 -35.85 -47.38 -29.32
C ALA A 9 -34.74 -46.97 -28.33
N ILE A 10 -35.00 -47.14 -27.02
CA ILE A 10 -33.94 -47.25 -26.01
C ILE A 10 -33.61 -48.75 -25.95
N GLY A 11 -32.66 -49.19 -26.76
CA GLY A 11 -32.28 -50.59 -26.82
C GLY A 11 -31.13 -50.84 -27.78
N GLY A 12 -29.91 -50.64 -27.27
CA GLY A 12 -28.70 -51.14 -27.90
C GLY A 12 -27.97 -50.14 -28.79
N GLY A 13 -26.93 -49.51 -28.25
CA GLY A 13 -26.03 -48.68 -29.05
C GLY A 13 -25.07 -47.84 -28.23
N SER A 14 -24.08 -48.51 -27.64
CA SER A 14 -22.73 -47.98 -27.33
C SER A 14 -22.59 -46.68 -26.52
N LEU A 15 -22.16 -46.86 -25.26
CA LEU A 15 -21.25 -45.99 -24.51
C LEU A 15 -20.29 -45.22 -25.43
N ALA A 16 -20.45 -43.90 -25.54
CA ALA A 16 -19.36 -42.97 -25.89
C ALA A 16 -19.80 -41.49 -25.76
N MET A 17 -20.26 -41.03 -24.59
CA MET A 17 -20.36 -39.56 -24.37
C MET A 17 -20.39 -39.14 -22.89
N ALA A 18 -19.68 -39.85 -22.03
CA ALA A 18 -19.55 -39.48 -20.61
C ALA A 18 -18.07 -39.33 -20.20
N LEU A 19 -17.31 -38.46 -20.88
CA LEU A 19 -15.96 -38.07 -20.46
C LEU A 19 -15.66 -36.58 -20.71
N ALA A 20 -16.62 -35.68 -20.45
CA ALA A 20 -16.34 -34.25 -20.49
C ALA A 20 -16.96 -33.33 -19.40
N PRO A 21 -17.45 -33.78 -18.22
CA PRO A 21 -17.76 -32.81 -17.16
C PRO A 21 -16.51 -32.25 -16.46
N ASN A 22 -15.40 -33.01 -16.45
CA ASN A 22 -14.22 -32.63 -15.64
C ASN A 22 -13.22 -31.71 -16.35
N MET A 23 -13.28 -31.59 -17.67
CA MET A 23 -12.32 -30.77 -18.42
C MET A 23 -12.73 -29.30 -18.50
N MET A 24 -14.04 -29.02 -18.68
CA MET A 24 -14.55 -27.64 -18.66
C MET A 24 -14.50 -27.03 -17.25
N MET A 25 -14.77 -27.81 -16.19
CA MET A 25 -14.57 -27.33 -14.82
C MET A 25 -13.09 -27.12 -14.50
N ALA A 26 -12.17 -27.98 -14.96
CA ALA A 26 -10.74 -27.78 -14.75
C ALA A 26 -10.18 -26.60 -15.55
N GLU A 27 -10.71 -26.30 -16.73
CA GLU A 27 -10.37 -25.11 -17.52
C GLU A 27 -10.96 -23.83 -16.94
N GLU A 28 -12.20 -23.84 -16.45
CA GLU A 28 -12.77 -22.71 -15.71
C GLU A 28 -12.05 -22.48 -14.38
N LEU A 29 -11.74 -23.54 -13.63
CA LEU A 29 -10.90 -23.48 -12.42
C LEU A 29 -9.52 -22.95 -12.76
N LYS A 30 -8.85 -23.45 -13.80
CA LYS A 30 -7.55 -22.89 -14.26
C LYS A 30 -7.68 -21.45 -14.72
N MET A 31 -8.76 -21.04 -15.38
CA MET A 31 -8.97 -19.66 -15.85
C MET A 31 -9.30 -18.70 -14.71
N LEU A 32 -10.07 -19.13 -13.70
CA LEU A 32 -10.31 -18.39 -12.45
C LEU A 32 -9.03 -18.31 -11.61
N ASP A 33 -8.27 -19.39 -11.54
CA ASP A 33 -6.98 -19.47 -10.85
C ASP A 33 -5.92 -18.61 -11.55
N LEU A 34 -5.90 -18.57 -12.89
CA LEU A 34 -5.08 -17.65 -13.69
C LEU A 34 -5.51 -16.19 -13.58
N LYS A 35 -6.82 -15.91 -13.46
CA LYS A 35 -7.33 -14.55 -13.17
C LYS A 35 -6.93 -14.07 -11.77
N SER A 36 -6.80 -14.98 -10.80
CA SER A 36 -6.36 -14.66 -9.43
C SER A 36 -4.84 -14.63 -9.25
N ALA A 37 -4.10 -15.51 -9.94
CA ALA A 37 -2.65 -15.62 -9.87
C ALA A 37 -1.94 -14.41 -10.49
N ASN A 38 -2.56 -13.78 -11.50
CA ASN A 38 -2.04 -12.60 -12.18
C ASN A 38 -2.63 -11.29 -11.63
N LYS A 39 -3.17 -11.30 -10.41
CA LYS A 39 -3.67 -10.10 -9.74
C LYS A 39 -2.79 -9.79 -8.53
N LEU A 40 -2.43 -8.52 -8.36
CA LEU A 40 -1.85 -7.98 -7.13
C LEU A 40 -2.77 -6.89 -6.60
N THR A 41 -3.20 -7.03 -5.35
CA THR A 41 -3.95 -6.00 -4.62
C THR A 41 -3.01 -5.27 -3.68
N ILE A 42 -2.91 -3.96 -3.86
CA ILE A 42 -2.21 -3.05 -2.97
C ILE A 42 -3.23 -2.30 -2.14
N LEU A 43 -3.17 -2.50 -0.84
CA LEU A 43 -3.89 -1.73 0.16
C LEU A 43 -2.93 -0.71 0.75
N HIS A 44 -3.38 0.53 0.95
CA HIS A 44 -2.52 1.54 1.54
C HIS A 44 -3.24 2.54 2.43
N THR A 45 -2.48 3.06 3.39
CA THR A 45 -2.85 4.15 4.30
C THR A 45 -1.72 5.17 4.39
N ASN A 46 -2.03 6.35 4.91
CA ASN A 46 -1.08 7.39 5.22
C ASN A 46 -1.63 8.26 6.37
N ASP A 47 -0.75 8.96 7.09
CA ASP A 47 -1.12 9.99 8.08
C ASP A 47 -2.17 9.49 9.10
N GLN A 48 -1.91 8.32 9.68
CA GLN A 48 -2.87 7.70 10.61
C GLN A 48 -3.04 8.50 11.89
N HIS A 49 -2.00 9.25 12.29
CA HIS A 49 -2.00 10.17 13.41
C HIS A 49 -2.62 9.62 14.69
N SER A 50 -2.22 8.41 15.08
CA SER A 50 -2.67 7.76 16.32
C SER A 50 -4.22 7.69 16.43
N ARG A 51 -4.97 7.74 15.32
CA ARG A 51 -6.43 7.65 15.34
C ARG A 51 -6.87 6.19 15.52
N ILE A 52 -6.68 5.67 16.73
CA ILE A 52 -6.99 4.28 17.09
C ILE A 52 -8.50 4.03 17.05
N GLU A 53 -9.26 4.92 17.69
CA GLU A 53 -10.72 4.87 17.73
C GLU A 53 -11.35 5.65 16.58
N PRO A 54 -12.58 5.30 16.18
CA PRO A 54 -13.37 6.16 15.31
C PRO A 54 -13.53 7.56 15.89
N PHE A 55 -13.78 8.53 15.00
CA PHE A 55 -14.26 9.84 15.42
C PHE A 55 -15.61 9.70 16.13
N ASP A 56 -15.79 10.48 17.19
CA ASP A 56 -17.01 10.45 17.99
C ASP A 56 -18.23 10.86 17.14
N ALA A 57 -19.37 10.24 17.42
CA ALA A 57 -20.62 10.49 16.71
C ALA A 57 -21.09 11.95 16.77
N SER A 58 -20.69 12.70 17.81
CA SER A 58 -21.02 14.10 18.00
C SER A 58 -20.20 15.07 17.13
N TYR A 59 -19.16 14.59 16.46
CA TYR A 59 -18.29 15.46 15.67
C TYR A 59 -19.01 15.96 14.42
N THR A 60 -18.79 17.23 14.08
CA THR A 60 -19.38 17.85 12.87
C THR A 60 -18.75 17.34 11.58
N LYS A 61 -17.53 16.82 11.64
CA LYS A 61 -16.80 16.23 10.51
C LYS A 61 -16.46 14.79 10.83
N ASN A 62 -16.71 13.93 9.84
CA ASN A 62 -16.40 12.50 9.87
C ASN A 62 -16.99 11.72 11.07
N PRO A 63 -18.23 12.00 11.53
CA PRO A 63 -18.79 11.32 12.69
C PRO A 63 -18.85 9.81 12.47
N ASN A 64 -18.44 9.03 13.46
CA ASN A 64 -18.38 7.56 13.39
C ASN A 64 -17.50 7.01 12.25
N GLN A 65 -16.54 7.77 11.73
CA GLN A 65 -15.60 7.29 10.71
C GLN A 65 -14.23 6.96 11.29
N GLY A 66 -13.44 6.18 10.55
CA GLY A 66 -12.11 5.71 10.94
C GLY A 66 -12.14 4.58 11.98
N GLY A 67 -11.01 4.46 12.68
CA GLY A 67 -10.76 3.45 13.69
C GLY A 67 -10.03 2.21 13.17
N PHE A 68 -9.10 1.71 13.97
CA PHE A 68 -8.24 0.58 13.61
C PHE A 68 -9.02 -0.74 13.56
N ALA A 69 -10.00 -0.94 14.45
CA ALA A 69 -10.79 -2.17 14.48
C ALA A 69 -11.59 -2.40 13.18
N ARG A 70 -12.28 -1.36 12.70
CA ARG A 70 -13.02 -1.42 11.41
C ARG A 70 -12.07 -1.61 10.24
N ARG A 71 -10.94 -0.91 10.24
CA ARG A 71 -9.92 -1.09 9.21
C ARG A 71 -9.40 -2.52 9.18
N ALA A 72 -9.13 -3.11 10.35
CA ALA A 72 -8.69 -4.49 10.48
C ALA A 72 -9.73 -5.47 9.91
N SER A 73 -11.01 -5.29 10.22
CA SER A 73 -12.11 -6.10 9.67
C SER A 73 -12.17 -6.01 8.14
N LEU A 74 -12.12 -4.81 7.57
CA LEU A 74 -12.11 -4.63 6.12
C LEU A 74 -10.88 -5.26 5.45
N ILE A 75 -9.69 -5.06 6.02
CA ILE A 75 -8.45 -5.68 5.52
C ILE A 75 -8.56 -7.20 5.56
N GLN A 76 -9.11 -7.77 6.64
CA GLN A 76 -9.33 -9.21 6.77
C GLN A 76 -10.32 -9.73 5.73
N GLN A 77 -11.41 -9.01 5.49
CA GLN A 77 -12.38 -9.34 4.44
C GLN A 77 -11.71 -9.33 3.05
N ILE A 78 -10.92 -8.31 2.72
CA ILE A 78 -10.23 -8.26 1.43
C ILE A 78 -9.26 -9.43 1.30
N ARG A 79 -8.49 -9.74 2.34
CA ARG A 79 -7.56 -10.87 2.34
C ARG A 79 -8.21 -12.25 2.29
N SER A 80 -9.49 -12.38 2.64
CA SER A 80 -10.22 -13.64 2.42
C SER A 80 -10.70 -13.81 0.98
N GLN A 81 -10.71 -12.72 0.20
CA GLN A 81 -11.15 -12.69 -1.19
C GLN A 81 -9.99 -12.61 -2.19
N GLU A 82 -8.82 -12.13 -1.75
CA GLU A 82 -7.66 -11.85 -2.61
C GLU A 82 -6.43 -12.65 -2.14
N ASN A 83 -5.78 -13.34 -3.08
CA ASN A 83 -4.62 -14.20 -2.78
C ASN A 83 -3.31 -13.42 -2.61
N ASN A 84 -3.15 -12.32 -3.36
CA ASN A 84 -1.91 -11.55 -3.44
C ASN A 84 -2.15 -10.13 -2.94
N VAL A 85 -2.08 -9.95 -1.62
CA VAL A 85 -2.28 -8.64 -0.99
C VAL A 85 -0.97 -8.11 -0.42
N LEU A 86 -0.66 -6.84 -0.71
CA LEU A 86 0.30 -6.02 0.02
C LEU A 86 -0.46 -4.94 0.77
N LEU A 87 -0.19 -4.76 2.05
CA LEU A 87 -0.70 -3.66 2.87
C LEU A 87 0.45 -2.74 3.25
N LEU A 88 0.41 -1.50 2.80
CA LEU A 88 1.50 -0.54 2.91
C LEU A 88 1.05 0.72 3.64
N ASP A 89 1.98 1.42 4.26
CA ASP A 89 1.71 2.69 4.93
C ASP A 89 2.74 3.74 4.54
N SER A 90 2.29 4.95 4.26
CA SER A 90 3.15 6.05 3.82
C SER A 90 3.59 6.99 4.95
N GLY A 91 3.63 6.54 6.21
CA GLY A 91 4.21 7.30 7.33
C GLY A 91 3.23 8.22 8.06
N ASP A 92 3.74 8.92 9.08
CA ASP A 92 2.95 9.65 10.09
C ASP A 92 1.93 8.73 10.77
N ILE A 93 2.46 7.61 11.28
CA ILE A 93 1.71 6.68 12.11
C ILE A 93 1.44 7.34 13.48
N PHE A 94 2.45 8.05 13.98
CA PHE A 94 2.47 8.70 15.28
C PHE A 94 1.81 10.08 15.32
N GLN A 95 1.71 10.60 16.55
CA GLN A 95 1.16 11.91 16.92
C GLN A 95 -0.33 12.11 16.58
N GLY A 96 -1.08 12.87 17.39
CA GLY A 96 -2.42 13.36 17.01
C GLY A 96 -3.57 12.97 17.92
N THR A 97 -3.40 11.97 18.79
CA THR A 97 -4.37 11.66 19.86
C THR A 97 -3.67 11.36 21.19
N PRO A 98 -4.40 11.38 22.33
CA PRO A 98 -3.82 10.99 23.62
C PRO A 98 -3.20 9.59 23.64
N TYR A 99 -3.60 8.67 22.75
CA TYR A 99 -2.99 7.33 22.68
C TYR A 99 -1.48 7.41 22.49
N PHE A 100 -1.00 8.23 21.56
CA PHE A 100 0.43 8.44 21.36
C PHE A 100 1.13 9.02 22.60
N ASN A 101 0.49 9.98 23.29
CA ASN A 101 1.06 10.59 24.50
C ASN A 101 1.23 9.58 25.65
N PHE A 102 0.29 8.63 25.77
CA PHE A 102 0.32 7.61 26.83
C PHE A 102 1.19 6.40 26.46
N PHE A 103 1.15 5.92 25.21
CA PHE A 103 1.79 4.68 24.77
C PHE A 103 3.06 4.89 23.95
N GLY A 104 3.37 6.11 23.54
CA GLY A 104 4.60 6.48 22.84
C GLY A 104 4.79 5.86 21.46
N GLY A 105 3.74 5.31 20.84
CA GLY A 105 3.80 4.60 19.55
C GLY A 105 3.68 3.08 19.64
N GLU A 106 3.74 2.49 20.85
CA GLU A 106 3.67 1.04 21.04
C GLU A 106 2.34 0.45 20.57
N LEU A 107 1.24 1.13 20.86
CA LEU A 107 -0.11 0.65 20.53
C LEU A 107 -0.32 0.62 19.02
N GLU A 108 0.08 1.67 18.33
CA GLU A 108 -0.01 1.84 16.88
C GLU A 108 0.70 0.68 16.17
N PHE A 109 1.96 0.42 16.54
CA PHE A 109 2.76 -0.65 15.93
C PHE A 109 2.22 -2.05 16.23
N LYS A 110 1.71 -2.30 17.44
CA LYS A 110 1.07 -3.59 17.75
C LYS A 110 -0.16 -3.81 16.88
N LEU A 111 -1.03 -2.81 16.76
CA LEU A 111 -2.25 -2.93 15.98
C LEU A 111 -1.95 -3.07 14.47
N MET A 112 -1.00 -2.32 13.93
CA MET A 112 -0.54 -2.49 12.54
C MET A 112 0.08 -3.88 12.32
N SER A 113 0.82 -4.40 13.28
CA SER A 113 1.36 -5.77 13.20
C SER A 113 0.25 -6.82 13.24
N MET A 114 -0.77 -6.64 14.07
CA MET A 114 -1.96 -7.50 14.09
C MET A 114 -2.73 -7.44 12.76
N MET A 115 -2.80 -6.25 12.15
CA MET A 115 -3.31 -6.04 10.79
C MET A 115 -2.34 -6.53 9.70
N LYS A 116 -1.16 -7.04 10.06
CA LYS A 116 -0.13 -7.56 9.15
C LYS A 116 0.24 -6.58 8.04
N TYR A 117 0.57 -5.33 8.36
CA TYR A 117 1.21 -4.44 7.37
C TYR A 117 2.47 -5.14 6.81
N ASP A 118 2.72 -4.99 5.51
CA ASP A 118 3.86 -5.58 4.84
C ASP A 118 5.09 -4.65 4.91
N ALA A 119 4.89 -3.32 4.91
CA ALA A 119 5.92 -2.31 5.11
C ALA A 119 5.32 -0.92 5.42
N SER A 120 6.13 -0.02 5.97
CA SER A 120 5.83 1.41 6.08
C SER A 120 7.07 2.26 5.74
N THR A 121 6.91 3.55 5.44
CA THR A 121 8.00 4.55 5.47
C THR A 121 7.85 5.45 6.71
N MET A 122 8.81 6.34 6.95
CA MET A 122 8.73 7.31 8.04
C MET A 122 8.26 8.67 7.51
N GLY A 123 7.27 9.24 8.20
CA GLY A 123 6.90 10.64 8.10
C GLY A 123 7.61 11.51 9.13
N ASN A 124 7.31 12.80 9.15
CA ASN A 124 7.95 13.73 10.08
C ASN A 124 7.52 13.50 11.53
N HIS A 125 6.26 13.11 11.77
CA HIS A 125 5.75 12.86 13.12
C HIS A 125 6.26 11.55 13.73
N ASP A 126 6.82 10.65 12.91
CA ASP A 126 7.48 9.45 13.42
C ASP A 126 8.78 9.79 14.19
N PHE A 127 9.27 11.03 14.10
CA PHE A 127 10.39 11.58 14.88
C PHE A 127 9.96 12.35 16.14
N ASP A 128 8.68 12.51 16.45
CA ASP A 128 8.23 13.41 17.53
C ASP A 128 8.78 13.05 18.92
N ASN A 129 8.90 11.75 19.21
CA ASN A 129 9.53 11.25 20.45
C ASN A 129 11.05 11.05 20.32
N GLY A 130 11.65 11.58 19.25
CA GLY A 130 13.04 11.40 18.89
C GLY A 130 13.37 9.97 18.44
N LEU A 131 14.63 9.79 18.03
CA LEU A 131 15.15 8.48 17.61
C LEU A 131 15.04 7.44 18.73
N GLU A 132 15.20 7.84 20.00
CA GLU A 132 15.11 6.96 21.16
C GLU A 132 13.68 6.46 21.35
N GLY A 133 12.69 7.34 21.20
CA GLY A 133 11.29 6.99 21.28
C GLY A 133 10.89 6.01 20.19
N PHE A 134 11.27 6.29 18.95
CA PHE A 134 11.03 5.38 17.82
C PHE A 134 11.69 4.02 18.05
N LEU A 135 12.99 3.99 18.39
CA LEU A 135 13.73 2.76 18.64
C LEU A 135 13.11 1.92 19.76
N LYS A 136 12.63 2.56 20.83
CA LYS A 136 12.01 1.89 21.97
C LYS A 136 10.78 1.09 21.56
N VAL A 137 9.94 1.63 20.66
CA VAL A 137 8.68 0.98 20.26
C VAL A 137 8.81 0.12 19.01
N LEU A 138 9.87 0.31 18.20
CA LEU A 138 10.14 -0.43 16.98
C LEU A 138 10.02 -1.96 17.09
N PRO A 139 10.41 -2.65 18.19
CA PRO A 139 10.21 -4.10 18.33
C PRO A 139 8.75 -4.56 18.20
N ASN A 140 7.77 -3.66 18.37
CA ASN A 140 6.36 -3.96 18.19
C ASN A 140 5.91 -3.94 16.72
N ALA A 141 6.71 -3.38 15.81
CA ALA A 141 6.44 -3.42 14.38
C ALA A 141 6.99 -4.73 13.78
N GLN A 142 6.09 -5.63 13.39
CA GLN A 142 6.42 -6.90 12.71
C GLN A 142 6.57 -6.72 11.19
N PHE A 143 6.86 -5.49 10.78
CA PHE A 143 7.05 -5.05 9.41
C PHE A 143 8.22 -4.07 9.36
N PRO A 144 8.97 -4.03 8.24
CA PRO A 144 10.10 -3.13 8.11
C PRO A 144 9.66 -1.70 7.81
N PHE A 145 10.46 -0.75 8.28
CA PHE A 145 10.46 0.62 7.78
C PHE A 145 11.40 0.75 6.59
N ILE A 146 10.88 1.25 5.48
CA ILE A 146 11.60 1.46 4.22
C ILE A 146 11.92 2.94 4.08
N CYS A 147 13.18 3.33 4.30
CA CYS A 147 13.65 4.71 4.24
C CYS A 147 14.91 4.79 3.37
N SER A 148 14.78 5.36 2.18
CA SER A 148 15.85 5.40 1.17
C SER A 148 16.66 6.69 1.20
N ASN A 149 16.05 7.82 1.61
CA ASN A 149 16.66 9.16 1.58
C ASN A 149 17.01 9.71 2.96
N TYR A 150 16.91 8.89 4.01
CA TYR A 150 17.46 9.18 5.32
C TYR A 150 18.63 8.23 5.59
N ASP A 151 19.83 8.78 5.82
CA ASP A 151 20.99 8.01 6.29
C ASP A 151 21.06 8.12 7.82
N PHE A 152 20.92 6.96 8.47
CA PHE A 152 20.93 6.82 9.93
C PHE A 152 22.27 6.33 10.48
N LYS A 153 23.33 6.18 9.67
CA LYS A 153 24.62 5.57 10.09
C LYS A 153 25.23 6.16 11.36
N ASN A 154 25.09 7.47 11.56
CA ASN A 154 25.63 8.15 12.75
C ASN A 154 24.57 8.31 13.85
N THR A 155 23.56 7.46 13.86
CA THR A 155 22.45 7.52 14.82
C THR A 155 22.16 6.17 15.44
N ILE A 156 21.34 6.15 16.49
CA ILE A 156 20.88 4.92 17.13
C ILE A 156 19.92 4.08 16.28
N LEU A 157 19.46 4.62 15.14
CA LEU A 157 18.66 3.89 14.16
C LEU A 157 19.50 3.22 13.06
N ASP A 158 20.83 3.23 13.16
CA ASP A 158 21.69 2.53 12.19
C ASP A 158 21.30 1.04 12.08
N GLY A 159 21.10 0.60 10.83
CA GLY A 159 20.64 -0.75 10.50
C GLY A 159 19.24 -1.11 11.02
N ARG A 160 18.40 -0.15 11.43
CA ARG A 160 17.02 -0.38 11.92
C ARG A 160 15.95 -0.17 10.85
N THR A 161 16.29 0.54 9.78
CA THR A 161 15.46 0.71 8.58
C THR A 161 16.12 0.02 7.39
N SER A 162 15.38 -0.17 6.31
CA SER A 162 15.92 -0.69 5.05
C SER A 162 15.75 0.35 3.95
N PRO A 163 16.71 0.52 3.03
CA PRO A 163 16.54 1.46 1.94
C PRO A 163 15.49 1.01 0.92
N TYR A 164 15.29 -0.30 0.76
CA TYR A 164 14.30 -0.87 -0.13
C TYR A 164 13.91 -2.27 0.35
N LYS A 165 12.84 -2.83 -0.21
CA LYS A 165 12.47 -4.23 -0.03
C LYS A 165 11.84 -4.78 -1.30
N ILE A 166 12.08 -6.07 -1.56
CA ILE A 166 11.45 -6.78 -2.67
C ILE A 166 10.52 -7.84 -2.09
N PHE A 167 9.26 -7.80 -2.53
CA PHE A 167 8.26 -8.81 -2.22
C PHE A 167 8.02 -9.69 -3.45
N ASN A 168 7.71 -10.96 -3.22
CA ASN A 168 7.27 -11.88 -4.26
C ASN A 168 5.87 -12.38 -3.90
N LYS A 169 4.87 -12.02 -4.70
CA LYS A 169 3.47 -12.45 -4.54
C LYS A 169 3.09 -13.27 -5.77
N SER A 170 3.04 -14.59 -5.61
CA SER A 170 2.73 -15.54 -6.69
C SER A 170 3.58 -15.36 -7.97
N GLY A 171 4.87 -15.05 -7.79
CA GLY A 171 5.81 -14.83 -8.90
C GLY A 171 5.92 -13.38 -9.38
N ILE A 172 5.03 -12.47 -8.93
CA ILE A 172 5.11 -11.03 -9.22
C ILE A 172 6.11 -10.41 -8.25
N LYS A 173 7.23 -9.91 -8.78
CA LYS A 173 8.28 -9.26 -8.01
C LYS A 173 7.98 -7.76 -7.86
N VAL A 174 7.68 -7.34 -6.63
CA VAL A 174 7.33 -5.95 -6.29
C VAL A 174 8.49 -5.32 -5.54
N GLY A 175 9.16 -4.34 -6.15
CA GLY A 175 10.19 -3.53 -5.51
C GLY A 175 9.57 -2.32 -4.82
N ILE A 176 9.94 -2.08 -3.57
CA ILE A 176 9.46 -0.94 -2.79
C ILE A 176 10.66 -0.18 -2.24
N PHE A 177 10.68 1.13 -2.43
CA PHE A 177 11.61 2.06 -1.78
C PHE A 177 10.79 3.19 -1.13
N GLY A 178 11.40 3.99 -0.25
CA GLY A 178 10.67 4.99 0.53
C GLY A 178 11.38 6.33 0.61
N VAL A 179 10.67 7.42 0.41
CA VAL A 179 11.22 8.78 0.53
C VAL A 179 10.44 9.57 1.57
N GLY A 180 11.14 10.24 2.48
CA GLY A 180 10.56 11.13 3.47
C GLY A 180 10.85 12.61 3.17
N ILE A 181 10.14 13.50 3.84
CA ILE A 181 10.29 14.96 3.72
C ILE A 181 11.57 15.48 4.38
N GLU A 182 12.04 16.66 3.98
CA GLU A 182 13.13 17.33 4.68
C GLU A 182 12.72 17.63 6.13
N LEU A 183 13.54 17.19 7.09
CA LEU A 183 13.23 17.29 8.52
C LEU A 183 13.58 18.68 9.09
N ASP A 184 14.56 19.37 8.50
CA ASP A 184 14.93 20.71 8.97
C ASP A 184 13.79 21.70 8.76
N GLY A 185 13.49 22.50 9.80
CA GLY A 185 12.32 23.38 9.83
C GLY A 185 10.98 22.70 10.14
N LEU A 186 10.86 21.38 10.07
CA LEU A 186 9.63 20.63 10.43
C LEU A 186 9.75 19.88 11.76
N VAL A 187 10.92 19.31 12.03
CA VAL A 187 11.22 18.51 13.22
C VAL A 187 12.38 19.18 13.96
N GLY A 188 12.35 19.16 15.30
CA GLY A 188 13.44 19.72 16.07
C GLY A 188 14.75 18.96 15.84
N LYS A 189 15.88 19.67 15.73
CA LYS A 189 17.19 19.07 15.44
C LYS A 189 17.58 17.94 16.40
N LYS A 190 17.16 18.02 17.66
CA LYS A 190 17.44 16.98 18.67
C LYS A 190 16.71 15.68 18.38
N GLN A 191 15.51 15.75 17.80
CA GLN A 191 14.66 14.59 17.55
C GLN A 191 15.16 13.71 16.40
N TYR A 192 15.74 14.31 15.35
CA TYR A 192 16.32 13.55 14.24
C TYR A 192 17.83 13.40 14.29
N GLY A 193 18.50 14.02 15.28
CA GLY A 193 19.92 13.84 15.55
C GLY A 193 20.82 14.09 14.33
N GLU A 194 21.73 13.15 14.07
CA GLU A 194 22.66 13.18 12.93
C GLU A 194 22.09 12.50 11.67
N THR A 195 20.78 12.28 11.59
CA THR A 195 20.13 11.77 10.37
C THR A 195 20.43 12.69 9.20
N VAL A 196 20.99 12.15 8.13
CA VAL A 196 21.30 12.91 6.91
C VAL A 196 20.16 12.75 5.90
N TYR A 197 19.60 13.89 5.48
CA TYR A 197 18.60 13.95 4.42
C TYR A 197 19.27 14.02 3.04
N SER A 198 18.82 13.19 2.12
CA SER A 198 19.24 13.22 0.71
C SER A 198 18.10 13.67 -0.20
N ASN A 199 18.44 14.29 -1.33
CA ASN A 199 17.45 14.74 -2.31
C ASN A 199 16.56 13.56 -2.76
N PRO A 200 15.22 13.66 -2.61
CA PRO A 200 14.33 12.54 -2.86
C PRO A 200 14.22 12.18 -4.35
N ILE A 201 14.45 13.12 -5.28
CA ILE A 201 14.44 12.83 -6.73
C ILE A 201 15.64 11.97 -7.10
N ASP A 202 16.84 12.34 -6.64
CA ASP A 202 18.06 11.59 -6.94
C ASP A 202 18.00 10.18 -6.34
N VAL A 203 17.54 10.07 -5.10
CA VAL A 203 17.35 8.79 -4.40
C VAL A 203 16.28 7.94 -5.08
N ALA A 204 15.13 8.51 -5.42
CA ALA A 204 14.08 7.79 -6.12
C ALA A 204 14.55 7.28 -7.47
N GLN A 205 15.31 8.08 -8.22
CA GLN A 205 15.87 7.69 -9.50
C GLN A 205 16.89 6.56 -9.38
N HIS A 206 17.72 6.58 -8.33
CA HIS A 206 18.66 5.50 -8.05
C HIS A 206 17.93 4.18 -7.78
N TYR A 207 17.00 4.18 -6.82
CA TYR A 207 16.32 2.94 -6.41
C TYR A 207 15.33 2.45 -7.46
N SER A 208 14.65 3.33 -8.20
CA SER A 208 13.76 2.89 -9.29
C SER A 208 14.55 2.17 -10.39
N ASN A 209 15.73 2.68 -10.76
CA ASN A 209 16.62 2.02 -11.71
C ASN A 209 17.13 0.69 -11.18
N PHE A 210 17.64 0.67 -9.95
CA PHE A 210 18.14 -0.55 -9.34
C PHE A 210 17.04 -1.63 -9.27
N LEU A 211 15.85 -1.28 -8.80
CA LEU A 211 14.74 -2.23 -8.66
C LEU A 211 14.23 -2.72 -10.02
N LYS A 212 14.07 -1.82 -11.01
CA LYS A 212 13.56 -2.20 -12.33
C LYS A 212 14.60 -2.94 -13.17
N ASN A 213 15.82 -2.41 -13.26
CA ASN A 213 16.82 -2.86 -14.21
C ASN A 213 17.73 -3.96 -13.66
N ASP A 214 18.11 -3.89 -12.38
CA ASP A 214 19.07 -4.84 -11.83
C ASP A 214 18.33 -5.99 -11.14
N GLN A 215 17.33 -5.66 -10.33
CA GLN A 215 16.53 -6.63 -9.60
C GLN A 215 15.38 -7.24 -10.42
N LYS A 216 15.10 -6.68 -11.60
CA LYS A 216 14.05 -7.13 -12.52
C LYS A 216 12.69 -7.20 -11.84
N CYS A 217 12.34 -6.18 -11.06
CA CYS A 217 11.01 -6.07 -10.47
C CYS A 217 9.97 -5.81 -11.57
N ASP A 218 8.85 -6.54 -11.48
CA ASP A 218 7.72 -6.41 -12.39
C ASP A 218 7.00 -5.08 -12.13
N LEU A 219 6.89 -4.69 -10.84
CA LEU A 219 6.29 -3.44 -10.36
C LEU A 219 7.23 -2.73 -9.38
N VAL A 220 7.36 -1.41 -9.49
CA VAL A 220 8.13 -0.54 -8.58
C VAL A 220 7.22 0.47 -7.90
N ILE A 221 7.21 0.44 -6.56
CA ILE A 221 6.41 1.31 -5.69
C ILE A 221 7.34 2.26 -4.92
N CYS A 222 6.98 3.54 -4.90
CA CYS A 222 7.55 4.53 -3.99
C CYS A 222 6.58 4.77 -2.83
N LEU A 223 6.99 4.49 -1.59
CA LEU A 223 6.29 4.96 -0.39
C LEU A 223 6.80 6.36 -0.05
N SER A 224 5.98 7.37 -0.31
CA SER A 224 6.39 8.75 -0.20
C SER A 224 5.70 9.44 0.96
N HIS A 225 6.48 10.14 1.77
CA HIS A 225 6.00 11.09 2.77
C HIS A 225 6.54 12.49 2.49
N ILE A 226 6.55 12.91 1.22
CA ILE A 226 7.01 14.26 0.80
C ILE A 226 5.87 15.21 0.44
N GLY A 227 4.61 14.75 0.50
CA GLY A 227 3.44 15.54 0.15
C GLY A 227 3.05 15.46 -1.32
N TYR A 228 1.74 15.45 -1.58
CA TYR A 228 1.18 15.38 -2.93
C TYR A 228 1.48 16.64 -3.76
N ASP A 229 1.22 17.83 -3.20
CA ASP A 229 1.38 19.13 -3.88
C ASP A 229 1.43 20.28 -2.88
N TYR A 230 2.18 21.34 -3.18
CA TYR A 230 2.29 22.54 -2.34
C TYR A 230 1.90 23.78 -3.15
N LYS A 231 0.65 24.23 -3.00
CA LYS A 231 0.10 25.33 -3.81
C LYS A 231 0.88 26.64 -3.67
N ASP A 232 1.35 26.92 -2.46
CA ASP A 232 2.06 28.15 -2.13
C ASP A 232 3.58 28.04 -2.37
N GLU A 233 4.09 26.84 -2.64
CA GLU A 233 5.51 26.54 -2.87
C GLU A 233 5.68 25.64 -4.11
N PRO A 234 5.41 26.14 -5.33
CA PRO A 234 5.33 25.29 -6.53
C PRO A 234 6.63 24.58 -6.92
N ASN A 235 7.77 25.03 -6.39
CA ASN A 235 9.08 24.42 -6.62
C ASN A 235 9.48 23.42 -5.51
N LYS A 236 8.71 23.33 -4.43
CA LYS A 236 8.96 22.36 -3.36
C LYS A 236 8.68 20.97 -3.86
N ILE A 237 9.64 20.07 -3.68
CA ILE A 237 9.53 18.71 -4.18
C ILE A 237 8.29 18.05 -3.56
N SER A 238 7.44 17.53 -4.44
CA SER A 238 6.19 16.84 -4.12
C SER A 238 6.10 15.54 -4.94
N ASP A 239 5.11 14.70 -4.65
CA ASP A 239 4.86 13.46 -5.39
C ASP A 239 4.63 13.72 -6.88
N LYS A 240 3.95 14.82 -7.23
CA LYS A 240 3.74 15.24 -8.63
C LYS A 240 5.06 15.53 -9.34
N ILE A 241 5.94 16.28 -8.67
CA ILE A 241 7.25 16.65 -9.23
C ILE A 241 8.14 15.40 -9.32
N LEU A 242 8.13 14.54 -8.31
CA LEU A 242 8.90 13.30 -8.28
C LEU A 242 8.46 12.36 -9.40
N ALA A 243 7.14 12.19 -9.61
CA ALA A 243 6.59 11.40 -10.72
C ALA A 243 7.08 11.89 -12.09
N ALA A 244 7.06 13.22 -12.31
CA ALA A 244 7.49 13.83 -13.57
C ALA A 244 9.01 13.78 -13.78
N SER A 245 9.80 13.87 -12.71
CA SER A 245 11.26 14.04 -12.76
C SER A 245 12.06 12.73 -12.79
N THR A 246 11.39 11.60 -12.55
CA THR A 246 12.03 10.28 -12.47
C THR A 246 11.59 9.37 -13.61
N GLU A 247 12.07 8.12 -13.63
CA GLU A 247 11.60 7.05 -14.49
C GLU A 247 11.59 5.72 -13.73
N ASN A 248 10.99 4.67 -14.32
CA ASN A 248 10.95 3.32 -13.77
C ASN A 248 10.18 3.15 -12.44
N ILE A 249 9.37 4.14 -12.05
CA ILE A 249 8.38 4.03 -10.97
C ILE A 249 7.02 3.75 -11.62
N ASP A 250 6.28 2.77 -11.12
CA ASP A 250 4.93 2.47 -11.61
C ASP A 250 3.87 3.21 -10.78
N ILE A 251 4.08 3.31 -9.47
CA ILE A 251 3.18 4.00 -8.54
C ILE A 251 3.89 4.65 -7.36
N ILE A 252 3.43 5.84 -6.97
CA ILE A 252 3.77 6.56 -5.75
C ILE A 252 2.56 6.56 -4.82
N LEU A 253 2.75 6.08 -3.60
CA LEU A 253 1.76 6.12 -2.53
C LEU A 253 2.18 7.21 -1.54
N GLY A 254 1.46 8.32 -1.53
CA GLY A 254 1.83 9.55 -0.83
C GLY A 254 1.32 9.66 0.61
N GLY A 255 1.84 10.66 1.32
CA GLY A 255 1.50 11.04 2.71
C GLY A 255 1.72 12.54 2.93
N HIS A 256 1.78 12.99 4.18
CA HIS A 256 2.13 14.34 4.64
C HIS A 256 1.07 15.43 4.40
N THR A 257 0.59 15.63 3.18
CA THR A 257 -0.34 16.73 2.83
C THR A 257 -1.81 16.42 3.10
N HIS A 258 -2.10 15.26 3.70
CA HIS A 258 -3.45 14.77 4.04
C HIS A 258 -4.44 14.82 2.86
N THR A 259 -3.93 14.68 1.63
CA THR A 259 -4.74 14.93 0.44
C THR A 259 -5.70 13.77 0.20
N PHE A 260 -6.99 14.09 0.11
CA PHE A 260 -8.04 13.14 -0.30
C PHE A 260 -8.14 13.13 -1.82
N LEU A 261 -7.47 12.18 -2.47
CA LEU A 261 -7.64 11.99 -3.90
C LEU A 261 -8.89 11.12 -4.15
N PRO A 262 -9.80 11.54 -5.05
CA PRO A 262 -10.98 10.73 -5.39
C PRO A 262 -10.58 9.44 -6.11
N GLU A 263 -9.44 9.47 -6.81
CA GLU A 263 -8.84 8.35 -7.53
C GLU A 263 -7.33 8.55 -7.73
N PRO A 264 -6.56 7.48 -7.99
CA PRO A 264 -5.16 7.60 -8.40
C PRO A 264 -5.02 8.52 -9.61
N GLN A 265 -4.15 9.52 -9.47
CA GLN A 265 -3.88 10.48 -10.53
C GLN A 265 -2.74 9.96 -11.40
N THR A 266 -2.84 10.15 -12.72
CA THR A 266 -1.81 9.73 -13.67
C THR A 266 -0.94 10.92 -14.08
N PHE A 267 0.37 10.76 -13.97
CA PHE A 267 1.38 11.71 -14.44
C PHE A 267 2.27 11.08 -15.49
N THR A 268 2.84 11.90 -16.37
CA THR A 268 3.82 11.46 -17.36
C THR A 268 5.22 11.75 -16.82
N ASN A 269 6.05 10.71 -16.77
CA ASN A 269 7.43 10.81 -16.33
C ASN A 269 8.37 11.32 -17.43
N ARG A 270 9.65 11.52 -17.12
CA ARG A 270 10.63 12.10 -18.07
C ARG A 270 10.87 11.26 -19.33
N GLN A 271 10.48 9.98 -19.34
CA GLN A 271 10.52 9.09 -20.52
C GLN A 271 9.20 9.04 -21.28
N GLY A 272 8.20 9.85 -20.91
CA GLY A 272 6.88 9.81 -21.54
C GLY A 272 6.00 8.65 -21.08
N LYS A 273 6.36 7.93 -20.00
CA LYS A 273 5.56 6.82 -19.45
C LYS A 273 4.67 7.28 -18.30
N ASN A 274 3.54 6.60 -18.13
CA ASN A 274 2.59 6.90 -17.07
C ASN A 274 3.11 6.42 -15.70
N VAL A 275 2.87 7.22 -14.67
CA VAL A 275 3.13 6.93 -13.25
C VAL A 275 1.87 7.28 -12.47
N LEU A 276 1.40 6.38 -11.62
CA LEU A 276 0.27 6.66 -10.74
C LEU A 276 0.73 7.34 -9.45
N VAL A 277 -0.07 8.26 -8.94
CA VAL A 277 0.09 8.89 -7.62
C VAL A 277 -1.23 8.77 -6.88
N ASN A 278 -1.23 8.22 -5.67
CA ASN A 278 -2.43 8.16 -4.82
C ASN A 278 -2.12 8.51 -3.36
N GLN A 279 -3.08 9.14 -2.68
CA GLN A 279 -3.05 9.49 -1.27
C GLN A 279 -4.50 9.43 -0.75
N VAL A 280 -4.70 8.93 0.46
CA VAL A 280 -6.03 8.59 0.99
C VAL A 280 -6.42 9.41 2.22
N GLY A 281 -6.05 10.69 2.22
CA GLY A 281 -6.44 11.61 3.26
C GLY A 281 -5.59 11.46 4.51
N TRP A 282 -6.24 11.24 5.67
CA TRP A 282 -5.56 11.08 6.97
C TRP A 282 -6.49 10.38 7.98
N ALA A 283 -5.98 10.11 9.19
CA ALA A 283 -6.71 9.55 10.33
C ALA A 283 -7.36 8.18 10.10
N GLY A 284 -6.92 7.46 9.07
CA GLY A 284 -7.51 6.17 8.70
C GLY A 284 -8.98 6.27 8.27
N LEU A 285 -9.40 7.42 7.75
CA LEU A 285 -10.75 7.64 7.23
C LEU A 285 -11.03 6.85 5.96
N LEU A 286 -9.99 6.62 5.15
CA LEU A 286 -10.06 5.82 3.94
C LEU A 286 -9.00 4.69 4.00
N LEU A 287 -9.33 3.56 3.38
CA LEU A 287 -8.37 2.55 2.97
C LEU A 287 -8.28 2.57 1.44
N GLY A 288 -7.10 2.91 0.91
CA GLY A 288 -6.87 2.86 -0.52
C GLY A 288 -6.70 1.43 -0.99
N ARG A 289 -7.35 1.08 -2.10
CA ARG A 289 -7.15 -0.20 -2.80
C ARG A 289 -6.83 0.06 -4.26
N ILE A 290 -5.77 -0.56 -4.76
CA ILE A 290 -5.40 -0.55 -6.17
C ILE A 290 -5.06 -1.99 -6.57
N ASP A 291 -5.76 -2.49 -7.57
CA ASP A 291 -5.58 -3.83 -8.10
C ASP A 291 -4.89 -3.74 -9.47
N PHE A 292 -3.76 -4.42 -9.60
CA PHE A 292 -3.01 -4.58 -10.84
C PHE A 292 -3.27 -5.96 -11.43
N TYR A 293 -3.66 -6.00 -12.71
CA TYR A 293 -3.89 -7.23 -13.46
C TYR A 293 -2.81 -7.39 -14.51
N PHE A 294 -2.09 -8.51 -14.45
CA PHE A 294 -0.94 -8.81 -15.27
C PHE A 294 -1.29 -9.82 -16.39
N ASP A 295 -0.57 -9.76 -17.51
CA ASP A 295 -0.55 -10.85 -18.48
C ASP A 295 0.44 -11.96 -18.08
N THR A 296 0.51 -13.02 -18.88
CA THR A 296 1.43 -14.15 -18.65
C THR A 296 2.90 -13.76 -18.73
N ASN A 297 3.23 -12.60 -19.32
CA ASN A 297 4.57 -12.03 -19.38
C ASN A 297 4.81 -11.00 -18.27
N LYS A 298 3.91 -10.92 -17.28
CA LYS A 298 3.95 -9.99 -16.14
C LYS A 298 3.91 -8.51 -16.53
N ASN A 299 3.30 -8.18 -17.67
CA ASN A 299 3.00 -6.79 -18.01
C ASN A 299 1.61 -6.42 -17.46
N VAL A 300 1.49 -5.23 -16.88
CA VAL A 300 0.21 -4.69 -16.43
C VAL A 300 -0.71 -4.44 -17.65
N LYS A 301 -1.91 -5.02 -17.63
CA LYS A 301 -2.95 -4.83 -18.67
C LYS A 301 -4.09 -3.95 -18.20
N HIS A 302 -4.41 -4.02 -16.93
CA HIS A 302 -5.51 -3.28 -16.34
C HIS A 302 -5.19 -2.91 -14.90
N ILE A 303 -5.71 -1.77 -14.48
CA ILE A 303 -5.62 -1.26 -13.12
C ILE A 303 -7.03 -0.86 -12.71
N SER A 304 -7.50 -1.33 -11.56
CA SER A 304 -8.75 -0.88 -10.95
C SER A 304 -8.47 -0.34 -9.55
N TRP A 305 -9.27 0.59 -9.06
CA TRP A 305 -9.04 1.27 -7.80
C TRP A 305 -10.35 1.48 -7.03
N ASN A 306 -10.22 1.55 -5.71
CA ASN A 306 -11.31 1.92 -4.81
C ASN A 306 -10.73 2.53 -3.53
N ASN A 307 -11.01 3.80 -3.27
CA ASN A 307 -10.68 4.42 -1.98
C ASN A 307 -11.90 4.25 -1.06
N GLN A 308 -11.85 3.24 -0.19
CA GLN A 308 -13.01 2.85 0.60
C GLN A 308 -13.05 3.61 1.93
N ALA A 309 -14.18 4.25 2.22
CA ALA A 309 -14.41 4.88 3.51
C ALA A 309 -14.47 3.83 4.64
N ILE A 310 -13.84 4.18 5.76
CA ILE A 310 -13.91 3.42 7.00
C ILE A 310 -15.00 4.06 7.86
N ASP A 311 -16.16 3.43 7.94
CA ASP A 311 -17.32 3.94 8.68
C ASP A 311 -18.12 2.83 9.35
N SER A 312 -19.23 3.19 9.98
CA SER A 312 -20.09 2.25 10.72
C SER A 312 -20.71 1.13 9.89
N SER A 313 -20.63 1.16 8.55
CA SER A 313 -21.06 0.03 7.70
C SER A 313 -20.11 -1.17 7.80
N ILE A 314 -18.88 -0.97 8.24
CA ILE A 314 -17.89 -2.03 8.47
C ILE A 314 -18.04 -2.52 9.91
N ILE A 315 -18.51 -3.76 10.05
CA ILE A 315 -18.68 -4.42 11.35
C ILE A 315 -17.29 -4.86 11.82
N ALA A 316 -16.85 -4.34 12.97
CA ALA A 316 -15.58 -4.68 13.61
C ALA A 316 -15.68 -5.95 14.46
#